data_AF-A0AAV8DN25-F1
#
_entry.id   AF-A0AAV8DN25-F1
#
_cell.length_a   1.000
_cell.length_b   1.000
_cell.length_c   1.000
_cell.angle_alpha   90.00
_cell.angle_beta   90.00
_cell.angle_gamma   90.00
#
_symmetry.space_group_name_H-M   'P 1'
#
loop_
_entity.id
_entity.type
_entity.pdbx_description
1 polymer ?
#
loop_
_entity_poly.entity_id
_entity_poly.type
_entity_poly.pdbx_seq_one_letter_code
_entity_poly.pdbx_strand_id
1 'polypeptide(L)'
;MEPALKLFDEISAQGIPCDTALYTSLIHGLFKSGDKKLAFELYNQMIKNGNLPDVITFTVLTHGLCRNEQRERESAKKVLGEMERFGVKPSAHIYNMLINSYFREGKFQAASFLHDDMLEKGIIPDEHTYDILL
;
A
#
# COMPACT_ATOMS: atom_id res chain seq x y z
N MET A 1 18.21 9.04 -2.09
CA MET A 1 16.84 9.20 -2.63
C MET A 1 16.73 10.41 -3.56
N GLU A 2 17.28 11.57 -3.17
CA GLU A 2 17.50 12.74 -4.06
C GLU A 2 17.94 12.39 -5.51
N PRO A 3 18.88 11.45 -5.75
CA PRO A 3 19.29 11.10 -7.13
C PRO A 3 18.20 10.37 -7.93
N ALA A 4 17.36 9.56 -7.28
CA ALA A 4 16.35 8.75 -7.96
C ALA A 4 15.16 9.59 -8.45
N LEU A 5 14.81 10.64 -7.69
CA LEU A 5 13.76 11.60 -8.07
C LEU A 5 14.23 12.52 -9.20
N LYS A 6 15.47 13.00 -9.15
CA LYS A 6 16.05 13.77 -10.26
C LYS A 6 16.10 12.96 -11.55
N LEU A 7 16.52 11.70 -11.46
CA LEU A 7 16.49 10.79 -12.60
C LEU A 7 15.06 10.58 -13.12
N PHE A 8 14.07 10.50 -12.24
CA PHE A 8 12.66 10.40 -12.65
C PHE A 8 12.16 11.66 -13.37
N ASP A 9 12.52 12.85 -12.88
CA ASP A 9 12.19 14.12 -13.54
C ASP A 9 12.85 14.22 -14.92
N GLU A 10 14.10 13.76 -15.05
CA GLU A 10 14.83 13.69 -16.32
C GLU A 10 14.19 12.70 -17.31
N ILE A 11 13.86 11.48 -16.85
CA ILE A 11 13.17 10.45 -17.65
C ILE A 11 11.82 10.99 -18.14
N SER A 12 11.07 11.65 -17.25
CA SER A 12 9.78 12.26 -17.58
C SER A 12 9.92 13.41 -18.58
N ALA A 13 10.93 14.27 -18.41
CA ALA A 13 11.22 15.39 -19.30
C ALA A 13 11.69 14.94 -20.71
N GLN A 14 12.33 13.78 -20.80
CA GLN A 14 12.74 13.16 -22.06
C GLN A 14 11.58 12.45 -22.78
N GLY A 15 10.38 12.44 -22.20
CA GLY A 15 9.22 11.76 -22.78
C GLY A 15 9.33 10.23 -22.76
N ILE A 16 10.23 9.69 -21.94
CA ILE A 16 10.35 8.24 -21.76
C ILE A 16 9.16 7.79 -20.90
N PRO A 17 8.33 6.84 -21.37
CA PRO A 17 7.20 6.37 -20.59
C PRO A 17 7.67 5.71 -19.29
N CYS A 18 7.36 6.33 -18.16
CA CYS A 18 7.49 5.69 -16.86
C CYS A 18 6.43 4.58 -16.75
N ASP A 19 6.86 3.36 -16.43
CA ASP A 19 5.97 2.22 -16.21
C ASP A 19 5.56 2.07 -14.73
N THR A 20 4.59 1.21 -14.48
CA THR A 20 4.10 0.88 -13.12
C THR A 20 5.24 0.43 -12.18
N ALA A 21 6.26 -0.27 -12.70
CA ALA A 21 7.36 -0.79 -11.90
C ALA A 21 8.28 0.33 -11.39
N LEU A 22 8.59 1.32 -12.22
CA LEU A 22 9.38 2.50 -11.84
C LEU A 22 8.68 3.32 -10.77
N TYR A 23 7.39 3.64 -10.98
CA TYR A 23 6.59 4.33 -9.98
C TYR A 23 6.56 3.59 -8.64
N THR A 24 6.24 2.29 -8.68
CA THR A 24 6.17 1.46 -7.46
C THR A 24 7.50 1.43 -6.70
N SER A 25 8.63 1.37 -7.42
CA SER A 25 9.96 1.39 -6.83
C SER A 25 10.30 2.71 -6.15
N LEU A 26 9.96 3.85 -6.78
CA LEU A 26 10.17 5.18 -6.21
C LEU A 26 9.29 5.41 -4.98
N ILE A 27 8.00 5.06 -5.07
CA ILE A 27 7.05 5.10 -3.95
C ILE A 27 7.59 4.29 -2.76
N HIS A 28 8.12 3.08 -3.00
CA HIS A 28 8.71 2.26 -1.96
C HIS A 28 9.93 2.91 -1.31
N GLY A 29 10.84 3.48 -2.10
CA GLY A 29 11.99 4.22 -1.61
C GLY A 29 11.61 5.41 -0.71
N LEU A 30 10.55 6.13 -1.09
CA LEU A 30 10.02 7.27 -0.35
C LEU A 30 9.43 6.87 1.00
N PHE A 31 8.62 5.81 1.05
CA PHE A 31 8.14 5.28 2.32
C PHE A 31 9.28 4.81 3.22
N LYS A 32 10.32 4.18 2.68
CA LYS A 32 11.50 3.77 3.45
C LYS A 32 12.29 4.93 4.04
N SER A 33 12.25 6.09 3.38
CA SER A 33 12.97 7.29 3.80
C SER A 33 12.10 8.25 4.61
N GLY A 34 10.83 7.91 4.85
CA GLY A 34 9.89 8.70 5.65
C GLY A 34 9.14 9.80 4.90
N ASP A 35 9.40 10.01 3.60
CA ASP A 35 8.73 11.05 2.81
C ASP A 35 7.39 10.54 2.23
N LYS A 36 6.43 10.34 3.13
CA LYS A 36 5.09 9.87 2.79
C LYS A 36 4.36 10.80 1.81
N LYS A 37 4.55 12.12 1.99
CA LYS A 37 3.85 13.13 1.19
C LYS A 37 4.21 12.95 -0.28
N LEU A 38 5.50 12.89 -0.58
CA LEU A 38 5.98 12.69 -1.93
C LEU A 38 5.63 11.30 -2.47
N ALA A 39 5.61 10.27 -1.62
CA ALA A 39 5.15 8.93 -2.03
C ALA A 39 3.71 8.95 -2.57
N PHE A 40 2.80 9.68 -1.89
CA PHE A 40 1.43 9.83 -2.36
C PHE A 40 1.30 10.77 -3.57
N GLU A 41 2.16 11.78 -3.70
CA GLU A 41 2.23 12.61 -4.90
C GLU A 41 2.61 11.78 -6.13
N LEU A 42 3.62 10.90 -6.02
CA LEU A 42 4.00 9.98 -7.09
C LEU A 42 2.91 8.94 -7.40
N TYR A 43 2.21 8.40 -6.40
CA TYR A 43 1.06 7.53 -6.62
C TYR A 43 -0.06 8.24 -7.40
N ASN A 44 -0.37 9.49 -7.06
CA ASN A 44 -1.35 10.26 -7.80
C ASN A 44 -0.88 10.60 -9.22
N GLN A 45 0.42 10.88 -9.41
CA GLN A 45 0.99 11.11 -10.72
C GLN A 45 0.97 9.87 -11.60
N MET A 46 1.26 8.69 -11.03
CA MET A 46 1.14 7.40 -11.69
C MET A 46 -0.25 7.22 -12.32
N ILE A 47 -1.32 7.43 -11.52
CA ILE A 47 -2.71 7.34 -11.99
C ILE A 47 -3.01 8.39 -13.07
N LYS A 48 -2.59 9.65 -12.87
CA LYS A 48 -2.80 10.73 -13.84
C LYS A 48 -2.14 10.47 -15.19
N ASN A 49 -1.00 9.79 -15.17
CA ASN A 49 -0.24 9.41 -16.36
C ASN A 49 -0.77 8.12 -17.00
N GLY A 50 -1.89 7.56 -16.52
CA GLY A 50 -2.52 6.36 -17.07
C GLY A 50 -1.85 5.04 -16.67
N ASN A 51 -0.88 5.08 -15.75
CA ASN A 51 -0.29 3.86 -15.20
C ASN A 51 -1.20 3.32 -14.10
N LEU A 52 -1.69 2.08 -14.29
CA LEU A 52 -2.59 1.45 -13.33
C LEU A 52 -1.80 0.82 -12.18
N PRO A 53 -2.20 1.09 -10.92
CA PRO A 53 -1.59 0.43 -9.76
C PRO A 53 -1.93 -1.05 -9.75
N ASP A 54 -0.96 -1.88 -9.38
CA ASP A 54 -1.11 -3.32 -9.27
C ASP A 54 -0.98 -3.79 -7.81
N VAL A 55 -1.03 -5.10 -7.60
CA VAL A 55 -0.91 -5.71 -6.27
C VAL A 55 0.43 -5.34 -5.58
N ILE A 56 1.50 -5.12 -6.35
CA ILE A 56 2.81 -4.72 -5.83
C ILE A 56 2.75 -3.27 -5.36
N THR A 57 2.16 -2.37 -6.16
CA THR A 57 1.91 -0.98 -5.77
C THR A 57 1.13 -0.92 -4.45
N PHE A 58 0.04 -1.68 -4.33
CA PHE A 58 -0.77 -1.71 -3.12
C PHE A 58 -0.08 -2.36 -1.92
N THR A 59 0.78 -3.36 -2.15
CA THR A 59 1.62 -3.94 -1.08
C THR A 59 2.59 -2.89 -0.53
N VAL A 60 3.23 -2.11 -1.39
CA VAL A 60 4.13 -1.00 -1.01
C VAL A 60 3.38 0.08 -0.23
N LEU A 61 2.20 0.51 -0.72
CA LEU A 61 1.34 1.48 -0.03
C LEU A 61 0.95 0.99 1.36
N THR A 62 0.51 -0.27 1.47
CA THR A 62 0.14 -0.90 2.75
C THR A 62 1.32 -0.90 3.72
N HIS A 63 2.51 -1.32 3.27
CA HIS A 63 3.70 -1.38 4.10
C HIS A 63 4.11 0.00 4.61
N GLY A 64 4.07 1.00 3.74
CA GLY A 64 4.38 2.39 4.08
C GLY A 64 3.41 3.02 5.08
N LEU A 65 2.12 2.67 4.97
CA LEU A 65 1.07 3.13 5.87
C LEU A 65 1.15 2.46 7.25
N CYS A 66 1.42 1.15 7.32
CA CYS A 66 1.44 0.38 8.57
C CYS A 66 2.71 0.55 9.41
N ARG A 67 3.78 1.15 8.87
CA ARG A 67 5.09 1.23 9.55
C ARG A 67 5.25 2.37 10.57
N ASN A 68 4.41 3.41 10.55
CA ASN A 68 4.61 4.58 11.40
C ASN A 68 3.53 4.71 12.49
N GLU A 69 3.99 4.82 13.73
CA GLU A 69 3.19 4.61 14.96
C GLU A 69 2.23 5.76 15.32
N GLN A 70 2.19 6.85 14.54
CA GLN A 70 1.30 7.97 14.82
C GLN A 70 0.48 8.39 13.58
N ARG A 71 -0.84 8.16 13.69
CA ARG A 71 -1.93 8.66 12.84
C ARG A 71 -1.89 8.24 11.36
N GLU A 72 -2.58 7.13 11.06
CA GLU A 72 -3.37 6.98 9.83
C GLU A 72 -4.47 5.93 10.08
N ARG A 73 -5.42 6.26 10.97
CA ARG A 73 -6.44 5.34 11.52
C ARG A 73 -7.43 4.77 10.48
N GLU A 74 -7.36 5.22 9.22
CA GLU A 74 -8.23 4.85 8.10
C GLU A 74 -7.46 4.18 6.95
N SER A 75 -6.25 3.67 7.21
CA SER A 75 -5.34 3.13 6.18
C SER A 75 -5.88 1.88 5.47
N ALA A 76 -6.45 0.90 6.20
CA ALA A 76 -6.96 -0.34 5.60
C ALA A 76 -8.10 -0.12 4.63
N LYS A 77 -9.17 0.56 5.08
CA LYS A 77 -10.36 0.79 4.27
C LYS A 77 -10.03 1.57 3.01
N LYS A 78 -9.10 2.53 3.11
CA LYS A 78 -8.64 3.30 1.96
C LYS A 78 -7.88 2.43 0.97
N VAL A 79 -6.95 1.58 1.43
CA VAL A 79 -6.20 0.68 0.53
C VAL A 79 -7.13 -0.34 -0.11
N LEU A 80 -7.92 -1.07 0.68
CA LEU A 80 -8.82 -2.10 0.16
C LEU A 80 -9.88 -1.52 -0.79
N GLY A 81 -10.43 -0.34 -0.47
CA GLY A 81 -11.37 0.35 -1.35
C GLY A 81 -10.74 0.85 -2.65
N GLU A 82 -9.49 1.34 -2.62
CA GLU A 82 -8.77 1.69 -3.85
C GLU A 82 -8.44 0.45 -4.68
N MET A 83 -8.03 -0.66 -4.04
CA MET A 83 -7.82 -1.94 -4.74
C MET A 83 -9.08 -2.37 -5.49
N GLU A 84 -10.24 -2.32 -4.83
CA GLU A 84 -11.54 -2.63 -5.44
C GLU A 84 -11.88 -1.66 -6.59
N ARG A 85 -11.65 -0.36 -6.40
CA ARG A 85 -11.86 0.68 -7.43
C ARG A 85 -11.03 0.41 -8.69
N PHE A 86 -9.82 -0.13 -8.55
CA PHE A 86 -8.95 -0.49 -9.66
C PHE A 86 -9.11 -1.95 -10.13
N GLY A 87 -10.05 -2.71 -9.55
CA GLY A 87 -10.29 -4.12 -9.89
C GLY A 87 -9.15 -5.06 -9.50
N VAL A 88 -8.31 -4.66 -8.53
CA VAL A 88 -7.19 -5.43 -8.03
C VAL A 88 -7.64 -6.22 -6.80
N LYS A 89 -7.51 -7.56 -6.84
CA LYS A 89 -7.85 -8.40 -5.68
C LYS A 89 -6.77 -8.28 -4.59
N PRO A 90 -7.13 -7.99 -3.32
CA PRO A 90 -6.15 -8.02 -2.24
C PRO A 90 -5.63 -9.43 -1.96
N SER A 91 -4.39 -9.51 -1.48
CA SER A 91 -3.75 -10.78 -1.06
C SER A 91 -3.87 -10.97 0.45
N ALA A 92 -3.69 -12.22 0.91
CA ALA A 92 -3.63 -12.52 2.34
C ALA A 92 -2.53 -11.71 3.06
N HIS A 93 -1.40 -11.48 2.39
CA HIS A 93 -0.33 -10.65 2.91
C HIS A 93 -0.79 -9.21 3.22
N ILE A 94 -1.56 -8.58 2.32
CA ILE A 94 -2.10 -7.23 2.54
C ILE A 94 -3.04 -7.22 3.75
N TYR A 95 -3.93 -8.22 3.88
CA TYR A 95 -4.80 -8.36 5.04
C TYR A 95 -4.01 -8.51 6.33
N ASN A 96 -3.02 -9.40 6.38
CA ASN A 96 -2.19 -9.64 7.56
C ASN A 96 -1.46 -8.37 8.01
N MET A 97 -0.91 -7.59 7.08
CA MET A 97 -0.27 -6.31 7.40
C MET A 97 -1.24 -5.33 8.05
N LEU A 98 -2.46 -5.22 7.52
CA LEU A 98 -3.50 -4.34 8.05
C LEU A 98 -3.99 -4.84 9.42
N ILE A 99 -4.32 -6.13 9.56
CA ILE A 99 -4.75 -6.74 10.83
C ILE A 99 -3.70 -6.50 11.92
N ASN A 100 -2.42 -6.77 11.62
CA ASN A 100 -1.32 -6.54 12.56
C ASN A 100 -1.20 -5.05 12.96
N SER A 101 -1.34 -4.14 11.99
CA SER A 101 -1.34 -2.70 12.27
C SER A 101 -2.47 -2.30 13.23
N TYR A 102 -3.70 -2.77 12.99
CA TYR A 102 -4.84 -2.50 13.89
C TYR A 102 -4.66 -3.14 15.27
N PHE A 103 -4.08 -4.33 15.34
CA PHE A 103 -3.81 -5.02 16.60
C PHE A 103 -2.78 -4.25 17.44
N ARG A 104 -1.66 -3.81 16.85
CA ARG A 104 -0.65 -2.96 17.51
C ARG A 104 -1.19 -1.62 18.00
N GLU A 105 -2.23 -1.11 17.35
CA GLU A 105 -2.94 0.11 17.77
C GLU A 105 -4.02 -0.13 18.86
N GLY A 106 -4.21 -1.38 19.30
CA GLY A 106 -5.25 -1.76 20.27
C GLY A 106 -6.67 -1.75 19.70
N LYS A 107 -6.83 -1.72 18.37
CA LYS A 107 -8.12 -1.66 17.67
C LYS A 107 -8.61 -3.05 17.27
N PHE A 108 -8.80 -3.91 18.26
CA PHE A 108 -9.13 -5.33 18.06
C PHE A 108 -10.41 -5.56 17.25
N GLN A 109 -11.45 -4.74 17.43
CA GLN A 109 -12.69 -4.84 16.65
C GLN A 109 -12.46 -4.62 15.15
N ALA A 110 -11.60 -3.65 14.79
CA ALA A 110 -11.28 -3.39 13.39
C ALA A 110 -10.40 -4.49 12.80
N ALA A 111 -9.48 -5.06 13.59
CA ALA A 111 -8.70 -6.23 13.19
C ALA A 111 -9.60 -7.46 12.93
N SER A 112 -10.58 -7.72 13.81
CA SER A 112 -11.58 -8.78 13.61
C SER A 112 -12.43 -8.54 12.37
N PHE A 113 -12.90 -7.32 12.14
CA PHE A 113 -13.66 -6.98 10.93
C PHE A 113 -12.85 -7.24 9.65
N LEU A 114 -11.55 -6.95 9.65
CA LEU A 114 -10.69 -7.23 8.49
C LEU A 114 -10.49 -8.74 8.27
N HIS A 115 -10.41 -9.53 9.34
CA HIS A 115 -10.40 -10.98 9.24
C HIS A 115 -11.71 -11.51 8.64
N ASP A 116 -12.86 -10.98 9.06
CA ASP A 116 -14.16 -11.40 8.52
C ASP A 116 -14.32 -10.97 7.04
N ASP A 117 -13.93 -9.74 6.67
CA ASP A 117 -13.91 -9.26 5.28
C ASP A 117 -12.99 -10.11 4.37
N MET A 118 -11.86 -10.57 4.91
CA MET A 118 -10.96 -11.49 4.21
C MET A 118 -11.66 -12.80 3.86
N LEU A 119 -12.40 -13.39 4.81
CA LEU A 119 -13.18 -14.61 4.61
C LEU A 119 -14.33 -14.41 3.63
N GLU A 120 -15.09 -13.31 3.75
CA GLU A 120 -16.19 -12.97 2.85
C GLU A 120 -15.73 -12.83 1.39
N LYS A 121 -14.51 -12.33 1.17
CA LYS A 121 -13.88 -12.21 -0.16
C LYS A 121 -13.21 -13.49 -0.65
N GLY A 122 -13.35 -14.60 0.11
CA GLY A 122 -12.78 -15.89 -0.22
C GLY A 122 -11.25 -15.89 -0.22
N ILE A 123 -10.63 -15.08 0.62
CA ILE A 123 -9.19 -15.06 0.84
C ILE A 123 -8.92 -15.89 2.09
N ILE A 124 -8.04 -16.87 1.99
CA ILE A 124 -7.81 -17.86 3.04
C ILE A 124 -6.78 -17.31 4.04
N PRO A 125 -7.11 -17.17 5.34
CA PRO A 125 -6.16 -16.88 6.40
C PRO A 125 -5.02 -17.89 6.43
N ASP A 126 -3.79 -17.42 6.66
CA ASP A 126 -2.62 -18.27 6.82
C ASP A 126 -2.19 -18.35 8.30
N GLU A 127 -1.15 -19.13 8.59
CA GLU A 127 -0.57 -19.26 9.93
C GLU A 127 -0.24 -17.89 10.53
N HIS A 128 0.29 -16.97 9.71
CA HIS A 128 0.63 -15.64 10.14
C HIS A 128 -0.59 -14.80 10.54
N THR A 129 -1.74 -14.99 9.87
CA THR A 129 -3.00 -14.36 10.27
C THR A 129 -3.37 -14.72 11.71
N TYR A 130 -3.25 -16.00 12.08
CA TYR A 130 -3.59 -16.46 13.42
C TYR A 130 -2.55 -16.04 14.47
N ASP A 131 -1.26 -16.06 14.12
CA ASP A 131 -0.19 -15.56 15.00
C ASP A 131 -0.40 -14.11 15.41
N ILE A 132 -0.96 -13.27 14.53
CA ILE A 132 -1.27 -11.86 14.83
C ILE A 132 -2.45 -11.72 15.81
N LEU A 133 -3.40 -12.66 15.79
CA LEU A 133 -4.66 -12.57 16.54
C LEU A 133 -4.60 -13.25 17.93
N LEU A 134 -3.54 -14.00 18.22
CA LEU A 134 -3.26 -14.66 19.50
C LEU A 134 -2.51 -13.73 20.48
#